data_AF-W1XIQ3-F1
#
_entry.id   AF-W1XIQ3-F1
#
_cell.length_a   1.000
_cell.length_b   1.000
_cell.length_c   1.000
_cell.angle_alpha   90.00
_cell.angle_beta   90.00
_cell.angle_gamma   90.00
#
_symmetry.space_group_name_H-M   'P 1'
#
loop_
_entity.id
_entity.type
_entity.pdbx_description
1 polymer ?
#
loop_
_entity_poly.entity_id
_entity_poly.type
_entity_poly.pdbx_seq_one_letter_code
_entity_poly.pdbx_strand_id
1 'polypeptide(L)'
;KKKTVVLIRQFRVATWVNGNESGQLIETCAGLLDNDEPEVCIRKEAIEETGYEVGEVRKLFELYMSPGGVTELIHFFIAEYSDSQRANAG
;
A
#
# COMPACT_ATOMS: atom_id res chain seq x y z
N LYS A 1 -12.74 -4.43 19.57
CA LYS A 1 -12.04 -4.02 18.31
C LYS A 1 -10.99 -2.96 18.66
N LYS A 2 -9.77 -3.06 18.11
CA LYS A 2 -8.62 -2.20 18.46
C LYS A 2 -8.72 -0.75 17.99
N LYS A 3 -9.57 -0.46 16.99
CA LYS A 3 -9.72 0.87 16.36
C LYS A 3 -8.38 1.42 15.83
N THR A 4 -7.62 0.56 15.18
CA THR A 4 -6.27 0.83 14.66
C THR A 4 -6.21 0.57 13.16
N VAL A 5 -5.24 1.20 12.50
CA VAL A 5 -4.86 0.95 11.11
C VAL A 5 -3.38 0.60 11.04
N VAL A 6 -2.98 -0.10 9.99
CA VAL A 6 -1.57 -0.38 9.67
C VAL A 6 -1.20 0.48 8.47
N LEU A 7 -0.09 1.21 8.61
CA LEU A 7 0.53 2.04 7.57
C LEU A 7 2.02 1.74 7.58
N ILE A 8 2.71 2.10 6.51
CA ILE A 8 4.16 1.96 6.39
C ILE A 8 4.82 3.32 6.33
N ARG A 9 6.14 3.34 6.54
CA ARG A 9 6.96 4.54 6.40
C ARG A 9 8.26 4.21 5.68
N GLN A 10 8.52 4.87 4.56
CA GLN A 10 9.69 4.62 3.73
C GLN A 10 10.24 5.91 3.11
N PHE A 11 11.49 5.87 2.66
CA PHE A 11 12.12 7.01 1.98
C PHE A 11 11.64 7.13 0.53
N ARG A 12 11.10 8.29 0.16
CA ARG A 12 10.67 8.62 -1.20
C ARG A 12 11.45 9.81 -1.73
N VAL A 13 12.40 9.53 -2.63
CA VAL A 13 13.29 10.55 -3.24
C VAL A 13 12.51 11.70 -3.87
N ALA A 14 11.38 11.42 -4.52
CA ALA A 14 10.55 12.44 -5.17
C ALA A 14 10.00 13.47 -4.18
N THR A 15 9.64 13.07 -2.96
CA THR A 15 9.21 14.01 -1.92
C THR A 15 10.39 14.74 -1.29
N TRP A 16 11.52 14.05 -1.14
CA TRP A 16 12.72 14.61 -0.52
C TRP A 16 13.26 15.82 -1.27
N VAL A 17 13.39 15.70 -2.59
CA VAL A 17 13.85 16.80 -3.46
C VAL A 17 12.80 17.91 -3.63
N ASN A 18 11.60 17.73 -3.07
CA ASN A 18 10.46 18.63 -3.25
C ASN A 18 9.81 19.07 -1.91
N GLY A 19 10.63 19.22 -0.87
CA GLY A 19 10.22 19.87 0.39
C GLY A 19 9.88 18.94 1.56
N ASN A 20 9.93 17.62 1.39
CA ASN A 20 9.91 16.69 2.53
C ASN A 20 11.33 16.51 3.08
N GLU A 21 11.72 17.29 4.08
CA GLU A 21 13.09 17.35 4.61
C GLU A 21 13.73 15.97 4.89
N SER A 22 12.96 15.05 5.50
CA SER A 22 13.46 13.70 5.83
C SER A 22 13.37 12.71 4.66
N GLY A 23 12.60 13.03 3.63
CA GLY A 23 12.18 12.11 2.58
C GLY A 23 11.31 10.93 3.04
N GLN A 24 11.10 10.76 4.34
CA GLN A 24 10.25 9.71 4.89
C GLN A 24 8.79 10.06 4.68
N LEU A 25 8.03 9.17 4.07
CA LEU A 25 6.61 9.35 3.81
C LEU A 25 5.80 8.24 4.50
N ILE A 26 4.74 8.62 5.20
CA ILE A 26 3.76 7.67 5.73
C ILE A 26 2.75 7.38 4.63
N GLU A 27 2.56 6.10 4.30
CA GLU A 27 1.76 5.65 3.17
C GLU A 27 0.94 4.41 3.55
N THR A 28 -0.13 4.13 2.79
CA THR A 28 -0.70 2.79 2.75
C THR A 28 0.27 1.84 2.05
N CYS A 29 0.25 0.55 2.40
CA CYS A 29 0.95 -0.47 1.63
C CYS A 29 0.52 -0.42 0.16
N ALA A 30 1.50 -0.46 -0.75
CA ALA A 30 1.27 -0.29 -2.18
C ALA A 30 2.46 -0.82 -2.98
N GLY A 31 2.16 -1.45 -4.12
CA GLY A 31 3.17 -1.89 -5.08
C GLY A 31 2.74 -1.71 -6.53
N LEU A 32 3.69 -1.90 -7.44
CA LEU A 32 3.42 -1.92 -8.87
C LEU A 32 2.85 -3.29 -9.24
N LEU A 33 1.90 -3.31 -10.19
CA LEU A 33 1.27 -4.56 -10.62
C LEU A 33 2.28 -5.58 -11.16
N ASP A 34 3.36 -5.16 -11.83
CA ASP A 34 4.40 -6.04 -12.40
C ASP A 34 3.86 -7.26 -13.17
N ASN A 35 2.78 -7.05 -13.94
CA ASN A 35 2.01 -8.05 -14.69
C ASN A 35 1.11 -8.99 -13.85
N ASP A 36 1.04 -8.80 -12.53
CA ASP A 36 0.03 -9.42 -11.69
C ASP A 36 -1.33 -8.72 -11.81
N GLU A 37 -2.40 -9.48 -11.57
CA GLU A 37 -3.73 -8.91 -11.37
C GLU A 37 -3.78 -8.12 -10.06
N PRO A 38 -4.59 -7.03 -9.96
CA PRO A 38 -4.55 -6.12 -8.82
C PRO A 38 -4.71 -6.75 -7.44
N GLU A 39 -5.58 -7.76 -7.30
CA GLU A 39 -5.76 -8.46 -6.02
C GLU A 39 -4.57 -9.36 -5.68
N VAL A 40 -3.92 -9.97 -6.68
CA VAL A 40 -2.72 -10.80 -6.47
C VAL A 40 -1.58 -9.92 -5.99
N CYS A 41 -1.34 -8.80 -6.69
CA CYS A 41 -0.32 -7.82 -6.33
C CYS A 41 -0.53 -7.30 -4.89
N ILE A 42 -1.70 -6.78 -4.54
CA ILE A 42 -1.89 -6.14 -3.22
C ILE A 42 -1.79 -7.14 -2.05
N ARG A 43 -2.13 -8.42 -2.27
CA ARG A 43 -1.97 -9.46 -1.26
C ARG A 43 -0.49 -9.78 -1.01
N LYS A 44 0.31 -9.82 -2.07
CA LYS A 44 1.75 -10.03 -2.00
C LYS A 44 2.44 -8.85 -1.30
N GLU A 45 2.14 -7.63 -1.72
CA GLU A 45 2.71 -6.42 -1.11
C GLU A 45 2.34 -6.31 0.38
N ALA A 46 1.10 -6.67 0.75
CA ALA A 46 0.67 -6.60 2.15
C ALA A 46 1.53 -7.48 3.08
N ILE A 47 1.87 -8.70 2.67
CA ILE A 47 2.73 -9.58 3.49
C ILE A 47 4.20 -9.15 3.43
N GLU A 48 4.66 -8.60 2.31
CA GLU A 48 6.04 -8.12 2.15
C GLU A 48 6.30 -6.84 2.95
N GLU A 49 5.43 -5.84 2.89
CA GLU A 49 5.67 -4.53 3.51
C GLU A 49 5.13 -4.41 4.94
N THR A 50 4.07 -5.15 5.28
CA THR A 50 3.41 -5.04 6.61
C THR A 50 3.51 -6.30 7.46
N GLY A 51 3.89 -7.41 6.84
CA GLY A 51 3.94 -8.73 7.47
C GLY A 51 2.58 -9.39 7.69
N TYR A 52 1.48 -8.81 7.21
CA TYR A 52 0.14 -9.37 7.37
C TYR A 52 -0.31 -10.17 6.14
N GLU A 53 -0.65 -11.44 6.36
CA GLU A 53 -1.36 -12.26 5.37
C GLU A 53 -2.86 -11.94 5.41
N VAL A 54 -3.28 -11.02 4.53
CA VAL A 54 -4.65 -10.47 4.55
C VAL A 54 -5.68 -11.51 4.08
N GLY A 55 -6.85 -11.48 4.72
CA GLY A 55 -7.99 -12.35 4.42
C GLY A 55 -8.84 -11.83 3.26
N GLU A 56 -10.14 -11.65 3.47
CA GLU A 56 -11.00 -11.00 2.47
C GLU A 56 -10.56 -9.55 2.22
N VAL A 57 -10.36 -9.21 0.95
CA VAL A 57 -10.06 -7.84 0.51
C VAL A 57 -11.28 -7.29 -0.21
N ARG A 58 -11.57 -6.00 0.02
CA ARG A 58 -12.64 -5.29 -0.67
C ARG A 58 -12.03 -4.26 -1.61
N LYS A 59 -12.22 -4.46 -2.91
CA LYS A 59 -11.94 -3.44 -3.93
C LYS A 59 -12.92 -2.27 -3.78
N LEU A 60 -12.41 -1.05 -3.85
CA LEU A 60 -13.22 0.16 -3.72
C LEU A 60 -13.44 0.83 -5.08
N PHE A 61 -12.35 1.17 -5.76
CA PHE A 61 -12.36 1.91 -7.03
C PHE A 61 -10.96 1.88 -7.67
N GLU A 62 -10.87 2.48 -8.84
CA GLU A 62 -9.63 2.72 -9.58
C GLU A 62 -9.57 4.20 -9.94
N LEU A 63 -8.45 4.87 -9.66
CA LEU A 63 -8.33 6.32 -9.86
C LEU A 63 -7.01 6.67 -10.55
N TYR A 64 -7.09 7.57 -11.52
CA TYR A 64 -5.92 8.23 -12.07
C TYR A 64 -5.41 9.27 -11.07
N MET A 65 -4.15 9.13 -10.65
CA MET A 65 -3.60 9.95 -9.55
C MET A 65 -3.07 11.31 -10.01
N SER A 66 -2.56 11.38 -11.25
CA SER A 66 -2.06 12.62 -11.85
C SER A 66 -2.35 12.67 -13.37
N PRO A 67 -3.63 12.73 -13.77
CA PRO A 67 -4.07 12.54 -15.17
C PRO A 67 -3.61 13.65 -16.15
N GLY A 68 -3.01 14.73 -15.65
CA GLY A 68 -2.46 15.80 -16.51
C GLY A 68 -1.18 15.40 -17.26
N GLY A 69 -0.46 14.37 -16.81
CA GLY A 69 0.81 13.98 -17.42
C GLY A 69 1.40 12.64 -16.98
N VAL A 70 0.67 11.85 -16.19
CA VAL A 70 1.12 10.53 -15.72
C VAL A 70 0.01 9.52 -16.02
N THR A 71 0.40 8.35 -16.51
CA THR A 71 -0.52 7.26 -16.89
C THR A 71 -0.99 6.40 -15.71
N GLU A 72 -0.52 6.70 -14.50
CA GLU A 72 -0.73 5.90 -13.30
C GLU A 72 -2.22 5.81 -12.93
N LEU A 73 -2.71 4.57 -12.86
CA LEU A 73 -4.02 4.18 -12.35
C LEU A 73 -3.80 3.29 -11.12
N ILE A 74 -4.28 3.71 -9.95
CA ILE A 74 -4.15 2.92 -8.72
C ILE A 74 -5.45 2.18 -8.45
N HIS A 75 -5.34 0.88 -8.14
CA HIS A 75 -6.44 0.03 -7.68
C HIS A 75 -6.51 0.06 -6.15
N PHE A 76 -7.63 0.53 -5.58
CA PHE A 76 -7.76 0.71 -4.13
C PHE A 76 -8.47 -0.46 -3.46
N PHE A 77 -7.88 -0.95 -2.38
CA PHE A 77 -8.39 -2.04 -1.56
C PHE A 77 -8.40 -1.69 -0.08
N ILE A 78 -9.31 -2.32 0.66
CA ILE A 78 -9.27 -2.37 2.13
C ILE A 78 -9.46 -3.81 2.61
N ALA A 79 -8.86 -4.15 3.75
CA ALA A 79 -9.03 -5.45 4.40
C ALA A 79 -9.05 -5.27 5.93
N GLU A 80 -9.94 -6.00 6.62
CA GLU A 80 -9.81 -6.15 8.07
C GLU A 80 -8.62 -7.07 8.39
N TYR A 81 -7.92 -6.78 9.49
CA TYR A 81 -6.77 -7.56 9.95
C TYR A 81 -6.92 -8.00 11.41
N SER A 82 -6.22 -9.08 11.75
CA SER A 82 -6.09 -9.62 13.11
C SER A 82 -4.62 -9.86 13.43
N ASP A 83 -4.24 -9.87 14.71
CA ASP A 83 -2.85 -10.10 15.09
C ASP A 83 -2.35 -11.50 14.74
N SER A 84 -3.25 -12.49 14.66
CA SER A 84 -2.94 -13.86 14.24
C SER A 84 -2.57 -13.98 12.77
N GLN A 85 -2.83 -12.96 11.95
CA GLN A 85 -2.44 -12.93 10.54
C GLN A 85 -1.05 -12.34 10.30
N ARG A 86 -0.35 -11.89 11.36
CA ARG A 86 1.00 -11.35 11.21
C ARG A 86 2.00 -12.51 11.09
N ALA A 87 2.51 -12.74 9.88
CA ALA A 87 3.45 -13.79 9.56
C ALA A 87 4.92 -13.37 9.77
N ASN A 88 5.23 -12.08 9.59
CA ASN A 88 6.59 -11.54 9.73
C ASN A 88 6.57 -10.06 10.18
N ALA A 89 7.73 -9.40 10.18
CA ALA A 89 7.85 -8.04 10.68
C ALA A 89 7.35 -6.95 9.70
N GLY A 90 7.23 -7.26 8.41
CA GLY A 90 7.37 -6.28 7.33
C GLY A 90 8.83 -5.96 7.12
#